data_AF-A0A1H5REW7-F1
#
_entry.id   AF-A0A1H5REW7-F1
#
_cell.length_a   1.000
_cell.length_b   1.000
_cell.length_c   1.000
_cell.angle_alpha   90.00
_cell.angle_beta   90.00
_cell.angle_gamma   90.00
#
_symmetry.space_group_name_H-M   'P 1'
#
loop_
_entity.id
_entity.type
_entity.pdbx_description
1 polymer ?
#
loop_
_entity_poly.entity_id
_entity_poly.type
_entity_poly.pdbx_seq_one_letter_code
_entity_poly.pdbx_strand_id
1 'polypeptide(L)' 'MRTWITDTARHLLDNSPPGGPLTLDEIAACAGITRHHLQAYYDSVEEITADLAPTSARPNQVGRC' A
#
# COMPACT_ATOMS: atom_id res chain seq x y z
N MET A 1 2.23 -13.12 2.79
CA MET A 1 1.82 -12.69 1.43
C MET A 1 1.23 -11.28 1.43
N ARG A 2 0.17 -10.96 2.19
CA ARG A 2 -0.36 -9.58 2.29
C ARG A 2 0.72 -8.53 2.59
N THR A 3 1.58 -8.78 3.58
CA THR A 3 2.69 -7.89 3.98
C THR A 3 3.68 -7.58 2.84
N TRP A 4 3.88 -8.52 1.91
CA TRP A 4 4.76 -8.32 0.74
C TRP A 4 4.09 -7.43 -0.31
N ILE A 5 2.78 -7.60 -0.53
CA ILE A 5 1.98 -6.75 -1.43
C ILE A 5 1.97 -5.31 -0.89
N THR A 6 1.73 -5.15 0.42
CA THR A 6 1.76 -3.85 1.10
C THR A 6 3.14 -3.19 0.98
N ASP A 7 4.23 -3.91 1.26
CA ASP A 7 5.61 -3.37 1.14
C ASP A 7 5.95 -2.96 -0.31
N THR A 8 5.58 -3.78 -1.29
CA THR A 8 5.75 -3.47 -2.72
C THR A 8 4.96 -2.22 -3.13
N ALA A 9 3.70 -2.12 -2.69
CA ALA A 9 2.87 -0.94 -2.94
C ALA A 9 3.44 0.32 -2.26
N ARG A 10 4.01 0.20 -1.06
CA ARG A 10 4.72 1.29 -0.39
C ARG A 10 5.89 1.79 -1.23
N HIS A 11 6.70 0.86 -1.72
CA HIS A 11 7.88 1.17 -2.52
C HIS A 11 7.49 1.86 -3.83
N LEU A 12 6.42 1.40 -4.47
CA LEU A 12 5.88 2.04 -5.66
C LEU A 12 5.35 3.44 -5.37
N LEU A 13 4.59 3.64 -4.28
CA LEU A 13 4.07 4.97 -3.91
C LEU A 13 5.19 5.96 -3.58
N ASP A 14 6.27 5.52 -2.94
CA ASP A 14 7.44 6.34 -2.61
C ASP A 14 8.24 6.74 -3.86
N ASN A 15 8.24 5.88 -4.89
CA ASN A 15 8.97 6.07 -6.15
C ASN A 15 8.08 6.51 -7.33
N SER A 16 6.78 6.67 -7.12
CA SER A 16 5.85 7.00 -8.20
C SER A 16 6.11 8.42 -8.70
N PRO A 17 6.30 8.61 -10.02
CA PRO A 17 6.41 9.95 -10.59
C PRO A 17 5.09 10.71 -10.36
N PRO A 18 5.11 12.05 -10.27
CA PRO A 18 3.96 12.89 -9.88
C PRO A 18 2.82 12.94 -10.94
N GLY A 19 2.69 11.93 -11.80
CA GLY A 19 1.89 11.97 -13.03
C GLY A 19 0.70 11.01 -13.11
N GLY A 20 0.42 10.15 -12.13
CA GLY A 20 -0.74 9.26 -12.26
C GLY A 20 -1.16 8.51 -10.99
N PRO A 21 -2.45 8.14 -10.88
CA PRO A 21 -2.93 7.29 -9.79
C PRO A 21 -2.37 5.88 -9.94
N LEU A 22 -1.72 5.38 -8.88
CA LEU A 22 -1.23 4.01 -8.80
C LEU A 22 -2.39 3.03 -9.02
N THR A 23 -2.23 2.06 -9.91
CA THR A 23 -3.27 1.05 -10.20
C THR A 23 -2.93 -0.33 -9.63
N LEU A 24 -3.96 -1.16 -9.41
CA LEU A 24 -3.77 -2.57 -8.99
C LEU A 24 -2.89 -3.36 -9.98
N ASP A 25 -2.95 -3.00 -11.27
CA ASP A 25 -2.17 -3.65 -12.31
C ASP A 25 -0.67 -3.37 -12.13
N GLU A 26 -0.30 -2.12 -11.83
CA GLU A 26 1.09 -1.76 -11.52
C GLU A 26 1.62 -2.47 -10.27
N ILE A 27 0.80 -2.55 -9.22
CA ILE A 27 1.17 -3.27 -8.00
C ILE A 27 1.37 -4.76 -8.29
N ALA A 28 0.46 -5.37 -9.05
CA ALA A 28 0.54 -6.78 -9.42
C ALA A 28 1.79 -7.06 -10.28
N ALA A 29 2.05 -6.20 -11.28
CA ALA A 29 3.24 -6.29 -12.13
C ALA A 29 4.54 -6.18 -11.33
N CYS A 30 4.60 -5.25 -10.37
CA CYS A 30 5.78 -5.06 -9.52
C CYS A 30 5.97 -6.19 -8.50
N ALA A 31 4.87 -6.69 -7.94
CA ALA A 31 4.89 -7.82 -7.01
C ALA A 31 5.11 -9.18 -7.71
N GLY A 32 5.13 -9.21 -9.05
CA GLY A 32 5.29 -10.43 -9.83
C GLY A 32 4.10 -11.39 -9.73
N ILE A 33 2.91 -10.86 -9.45
CA ILE A 33 1.67 -11.64 -9.32
C ILE A 33 0.62 -11.20 -10.34
N THR A 34 -0.40 -12.02 -10.56
CA THR A 34 -1.53 -11.65 -11.40
C THR A 34 -2.50 -10.74 -10.66
N ARG A 35 -3.16 -9.85 -11.39
CA ARG A 35 -4.24 -9.00 -10.84
C ARG A 35 -5.33 -9.81 -10.13
N HIS A 36 -5.68 -10.98 -10.67
CA HIS A 36 -6.66 -11.87 -10.04
C HIS A 36 -6.19 -12.37 -8.67
N HIS A 37 -4.89 -12.64 -8.52
CA HIS A 37 -4.32 -13.06 -7.25
C HIS A 37 -4.24 -11.90 -6.25
N LEU A 38 -3.99 -10.67 -6.72
CA LEU A 38 -4.06 -9.46 -5.91
C LEU A 38 -5.49 -9.18 -5.43
N GLN A 39 -6.49 -9.37 -6.30
CA GLN A 39 -7.92 -9.20 -5.98
C GLN A 39 -8.43 -10.16 -4.91
N ALA A 40 -7.76 -11.29 -4.68
CA ALA A 40 -8.09 -12.18 -3.56
C ALA A 40 -7.76 -11.55 -2.18
N TYR A 41 -6.96 -10.47 -2.15
CA TYR A 41 -6.53 -9.81 -0.92
C TYR A 41 -7.01 -8.36 -0.82
N TYR A 42 -7.12 -7.64 -1.93
CA TYR A 42 -7.53 -6.24 -1.98
C TYR A 42 -8.40 -5.99 -3.22
N ASP A 43 -9.60 -5.46 -3.02
CA ASP A 43 -10.51 -5.12 -4.13
C ASP A 43 -10.09 -3.82 -4.82
N SER A 44 -9.42 -2.92 -4.08
CA SER A 44 -9.03 -1.58 -4.55
C SER A 44 -7.66 -1.13 -4.02
N VAL A 45 -7.01 -0.22 -4.74
CA VAL A 45 -5.75 0.44 -4.33
C VAL A 45 -5.96 1.27 -3.06
N GLU A 46 -7.16 1.81 -2.86
CA GLU A 46 -7.53 2.52 -1.64
C GLU A 46 -7.43 1.65 -0.39
N GLU A 47 -7.80 0.36 -0.47
CA GLU A 47 -7.63 -0.57 0.67
C GLU A 47 -6.17 -0.83 0.97
N ILE A 48 -5.34 -1.00 -0.07
CA ILE A 48 -3.89 -1.14 0.08
C ILE A 48 -3.31 0.14 0.70
N THR A 49 -3.79 1.30 0.25
CA THR A 49 -3.37 2.62 0.73
C THR A 49 -3.86 2.86 2.17
N ALA A 50 -5.02 2.34 2.56
CA ALA A 50 -5.53 2.41 3.93
C ALA A 50 -4.80 1.45 4.89
N ASP A 51 -4.37 0.28 4.39
CA ASP A 51 -3.52 -0.68 5.10
C ASP A 51 -2.08 -0.15 5.23
N LEU A 52 -1.63 0.64 4.25
CA LEU A 52 -0.35 1.36 4.22
C LEU A 52 -0.35 2.63 5.05
N ALA A 53 -1.49 3.33 5.07
CA ALA A 53 -1.68 4.52 5.86
C ALA A 53 -1.26 4.10 7.27
N PRO A 54 -0.19 4.72 7.80
CA PRO A 54 0.26 4.32 9.11
C PRO A 54 -0.93 4.44 10.04
N THR A 55 -0.90 3.68 11.12
CA THR A 55 -1.45 4.16 12.38
C THR A 55 -0.79 5.51 12.72
N SER A 56 -1.10 6.57 11.95
CA SER A 56 -0.86 7.98 12.22
C SER A 56 -1.94 8.45 13.18
N ALA A 57 -2.22 7.60 14.16
CA ALA A 57 -3.04 7.79 15.32
C ALA A 57 -2.40 7.01 16.47
N ARG A 58 -1.07 7.07 16.59
CA ARG A 58 -0.52 7.29 17.93
C ARG A 58 -0.18 8.77 18.01
N PRO A 59 -1.05 9.62 18.57
CA PRO A 59 -0.55 10.71 19.36
C PRO A 59 0.12 10.05 20.57
N ASN A 60 1.36 9.54 20.41
CA ASN A 60 2.20 9.32 21.58
C ASN A 60 2.72 10.70 21.99
N GLN A 61 1.78 11.48 22.49
CA GLN A 61 2.00 12.66 23.29
C GLN A 61 2.81 12.17 24.48
N VAL A 62 4.13 12.27 24.38
CA VAL A 62 5.04 12.05 25.51
C VAL A 62 4.93 13.28 26.40
N GLY A 63 3.75 13.48 26.97
CA GLY A 63 3.51 14.29 28.15
C GLY A 63 3.44 13.33 29.32
N ARG A 64 4.56 13.11 29.99
CA ARG A 64 4.55 12.69 31.39
C ARG A 64 5.33 13.73 32.17
N CYS A 65 4.62 14.27 33.16
CA CYS A 65 5.04 15.24 34.16
C CYS A 65 6.34 14.85 34.88
#